data_AF-A0A931V3F1-F1
#
_entry.id   AF-A0A931V3F1-F1
#
_cell.length_a   1.000
_cell.length_b   1.000
_cell.length_c   1.000
_cell.angle_alpha   90.00
_cell.angle_beta   90.00
_cell.angle_gamma   90.00
#
_symmetry.space_group_name_H-M   'P 1'
#
loop_
_entity.id
_entity.type
_entity.pdbx_description
1 polymer ?
#
loop_
_entity_poly.entity_id
_entity_poly.type
_entity_poly.pdbx_seq_one_letter_code
_entity_poly.pdbx_strand_id
1 'polypeptide(L)' 'MSDSGGAKRCGPQIELTANEAARVTRCTCGTLHVTLRGNGITLQLAPDAFRHVSNALAAAVRLVDLTDKAGEAPVDQVN' A
#
# COMPACT_ATOMS: atom_id res chain seq x y z
N MET A 1 -5.72 35.24 -8.45
CA MET A 1 -5.97 33.80 -8.68
C MET A 1 -5.34 33.05 -7.51
N SER A 2 -6.11 32.85 -6.44
CA SER A 2 -5.61 32.24 -5.21
C SER A 2 -6.08 30.79 -5.20
N ASP A 3 -5.22 29.89 -5.68
CA ASP A 3 -5.43 28.44 -5.59
C ASP A 3 -5.02 27.98 -4.19
N SER A 4 -5.92 28.19 -3.23
CA SER A 4 -5.82 27.55 -1.93
C SER A 4 -6.21 26.09 -2.13
N GLY A 5 -5.23 25.18 -1.96
CA GLY A 5 -5.40 23.72 -1.94
C GLY A 5 -6.38 23.25 -0.87
N GLY A 6 -7.67 23.52 -1.08
CA GLY A 6 -8.76 23.03 -0.28
C GLY A 6 -8.94 21.55 -0.55
N ALA A 7 -8.88 20.75 0.51
CA ALA A 7 -9.23 19.33 0.48
C ALA A 7 -10.58 19.14 -0.23
N LYS A 8 -10.55 18.80 -1.53
CA LYS A 8 -11.75 18.36 -2.25
C LYS A 8 -12.26 17.15 -1.49
N ARG A 9 -13.40 17.32 -0.80
CA ARG A 9 -14.04 16.23 -0.07
C ARG A 9 -14.23 15.08 -1.05
N CYS A 10 -13.71 13.92 -0.68
CA CYS A 10 -13.79 12.75 -1.53
C CYS A 10 -15.27 12.36 -1.70
N GLY A 11 -15.68 12.12 -2.95
CA GLY A 11 -17.03 11.69 -3.29
C GLY A 11 -17.18 10.16 -3.23
N PRO A 12 -18.25 9.60 -3.85
CA PRO A 12 -18.42 8.16 -3.95
C PRO A 12 -17.17 7.46 -4.48
N GLN A 13 -16.86 6.30 -3.91
CA GLN A 13 -15.65 5.52 -4.22
C GLN A 13 -16.04 4.19 -4.85
N ILE A 14 -15.29 3.78 -5.88
CA ILE A 14 -15.39 2.45 -6.48
C ILE A 14 -14.31 1.59 -5.86
N GLU A 15 -14.69 0.45 -5.28
CA GLU A 15 -13.72 -0.52 -4.78
C GLU A 15 -13.01 -1.21 -5.95
N LEU A 16 -11.68 -1.24 -5.90
CA LEU A 16 -10.86 -1.94 -6.88
C LEU A 16 -10.48 -3.33 -6.37
N THR A 17 -10.09 -3.41 -5.10
CA THR A 17 -9.75 -4.67 -4.43
C THR A 17 -9.82 -4.50 -2.92
N ALA A 18 -10.07 -5.60 -2.21
CA ALA A 18 -10.01 -5.65 -0.76
C ALA A 18 -9.59 -7.05 -0.30
N ASN A 19 -8.82 -7.09 0.78
CA ASN A 19 -8.52 -8.30 1.54
C ASN A 19 -8.48 -7.93 3.04
N GLU A 20 -8.06 -8.88 3.88
CA GLU A 20 -8.01 -8.67 5.34
C GLU A 20 -7.01 -7.59 5.76
N ALA A 21 -5.94 -7.36 5.01
CA ALA A 21 -4.91 -6.40 5.33
C ALA A 21 -5.20 -4.99 4.78
N ALA A 22 -5.75 -4.89 3.57
CA ALA A 22 -5.90 -3.64 2.86
C ALA A 22 -7.15 -3.57 1.98
N ARG A 23 -7.65 -2.36 1.78
CA ARG A 23 -8.71 -2.01 0.83
C ARG A 23 -8.23 -0.89 -0.07
N VAL A 24 -8.40 -1.05 -1.38
CA VAL A 24 -8.05 -0.05 -2.38
C VAL A 24 -9.32 0.38 -3.11
N THR A 25 -9.53 1.69 -3.17
CA THR A 25 -10.64 2.29 -3.92
C THR A 25 -10.16 3.40 -4.83
N ARG A 26 -10.93 3.68 -5.89
CA ARG A 26 -10.77 4.85 -6.75
C ARG A 26 -11.88 5.84 -6.44
N CYS A 27 -11.48 7.06 -6.09
CA CYS A 27 -12.42 8.15 -5.87
C CYS A 27 -12.70 8.88 -7.19
N THR A 28 -13.92 9.38 -7.35
CA THR A 28 -14.30 10.26 -8.47
C THR A 28 -13.51 11.56 -8.56
N CYS A 29 -12.81 11.98 -7.49
CA CYS A 29 -11.91 13.13 -7.51
C CYS A 29 -10.56 12.83 -8.20
N GLY A 30 -10.32 11.59 -8.62
CA GLY A 30 -9.13 11.18 -9.38
C GLY A 30 -8.06 10.46 -8.55
N THR A 31 -8.15 10.47 -7.23
CA THR A 31 -7.19 9.79 -6.34
C THR A 31 -7.60 8.36 -6.00
N LEU A 32 -6.62 7.54 -5.61
CA LEU A 32 -6.81 6.25 -4.98
C LEU A 32 -6.74 6.38 -3.47
N HIS A 33 -7.59 5.63 -2.77
CA HIS A 33 -7.54 5.51 -1.32
C HIS A 33 -7.11 4.10 -0.97
N VAL A 34 -6.02 3.98 -0.20
CA VAL A 34 -5.50 2.72 0.32
C VAL A 34 -5.70 2.72 1.82
N THR A 35 -6.67 1.93 2.29
CA THR A 35 -6.94 1.76 3.72
C THR A 35 -6.26 0.49 4.22
N LEU A 36 -5.32 0.65 5.15
CA LEU A 36 -4.66 -0.44 5.87
C LEU A 36 -5.50 -0.81 7.09
N ARG A 37 -6.15 -1.97 7.06
CA ARG A 37 -7.15 -2.38 8.07
C ARG A 37 -6.55 -2.63 9.45
N GLY A 38 -5.37 -3.24 9.51
CA GLY A 38 -4.69 -3.51 10.79
C GLY A 38 -4.29 -2.25 11.56
N ASN A 39 -4.04 -1.15 10.85
CA ASN A 39 -3.51 0.09 11.44
C ASN A 39 -4.52 1.24 11.44
N GLY A 40 -5.68 1.07 10.77
CA GLY A 40 -6.67 2.13 10.57
C GLY A 40 -6.22 3.30 9.68
N ILE A 41 -5.05 3.21 9.05
CA ILE A 41 -4.47 4.29 8.23
C ILE A 41 -5.10 4.27 6.85
N THR A 42 -5.48 5.44 6.32
CA THR A 42 -5.87 5.60 4.92
C THR A 42 -4.95 6.58 4.21
N LEU A 43 -4.32 6.12 3.13
CA LEU A 43 -3.49 6.93 2.26
C LEU A 43 -4.32 7.39 1.06
N GLN A 44 -4.28 8.68 0.75
CA GLN A 44 -4.84 9.23 -0.48
C GLN A 44 -3.70 9.52 -1.45
N LEU A 45 -3.72 8.90 -2.63
CA LEU A 45 -2.62 8.93 -3.58
C LEU A 45 -3.13 9.31 -4.98
N ALA A 46 -2.35 10.11 -5.70
CA ALA A 46 -2.53 10.23 -7.14
C ALA A 46 -2.22 8.88 -7.83
N PRO A 47 -2.79 8.58 -9.01
CA PRO A 47 -2.57 7.31 -9.69
C PRO A 47 -1.10 6.97 -9.94
N ASP A 48 -0.28 7.95 -10.30
CA ASP A 48 1.15 7.73 -10.56
C ASP A 48 1.91 7.44 -9.27
N ALA A 49 1.65 8.19 -8.20
CA ALA A 49 2.22 7.92 -6.88
C ALA A 49 1.85 6.53 -6.38
N PHE A 50 0.60 6.10 -6.57
CA PHE A 50 0.16 4.74 -6.25
C PHE A 50 0.98 3.69 -7.00
N ARG A 51 1.18 3.83 -8.32
CA ARG A 51 1.99 2.90 -9.12
C ARG A 51 3.43 2.80 -8.59
N HIS A 52 4.07 3.94 -8.31
CA HIS A 52 5.44 3.97 -7.79
C HIS A 52 5.54 3.30 -6.41
N VAL A 53 4.63 3.62 -5.49
CA VAL A 53 4.58 3.01 -4.16
C VAL A 53 4.33 1.50 -4.24
N SER A 54 3.36 1.06 -5.04
CA SER A 54 3.06 -0.36 -5.22
C SER A 54 4.25 -1.15 -5.76
N ASN A 55 4.99 -0.59 -6.73
CA ASN A 55 6.19 -1.23 -7.28
C ASN A 55 7.31 -1.34 -6.22
N ALA A 56 7.52 -0.28 -5.42
CA ALA A 56 8.50 -0.30 -4.34
C ALA A 56 8.13 -1.33 -3.26
N LEU A 57 6.85 -1.40 -2.87
CA LEU A 57 6.36 -2.40 -1.90
C LEU A 57 6.51 -3.83 -2.43
N ALA A 58 6.18 -4.08 -3.70
CA ALA A 58 6.36 -5.39 -4.32
C ALA A 58 7.83 -5.82 -4.36
N ALA A 59 8.75 -4.88 -4.61
CA ALA A 59 10.18 -5.14 -4.52
C ALA A 59 10.62 -5.44 -3.08
N ALA A 60 10.09 -4.69 -2.10
CA ALA A 60 10.38 -4.91 -0.69
C ALA A 60 9.91 -6.29 -0.19
N VAL A 61 8.72 -6.75 -0.60
CA VAL A 61 8.23 -8.10 -0.28
C VAL A 61 9.22 -9.18 -0.72
N ARG A 62 9.76 -9.07 -1.95
CA ARG A 62 10.74 -10.03 -2.45
C ARG A 62 12.02 -10.05 -1.61
N LEU A 63 12.46 -8.90 -1.12
CA LEU A 63 13.64 -8.81 -0.27
C LEU A 63 13.38 -9.40 1.11
N VAL A 64 12.21 -9.15 1.70
CA VAL A 64 11.79 -9.76 2.97
C VAL A 64 11.75 -11.28 2.86
N ASP A 65 11.15 -11.82 1.80
CA ASP A 65 11.09 -13.28 1.59
C ASP A 65 12.49 -13.91 1.46
N LEU A 66 13.45 -13.18 0.88
CA LEU A 66 14.84 -13.63 0.78
C LEU A 66 15.55 -13.58 2.13
N THR A 67 15.33 -12.54 2.94
CA THR A 67 15.94 -12.43 4.26
C THR A 67 15.37 -13.46 5.23
N ASP A 68 14.07 -13.74 5.15
CA ASP A 68 13.43 -14.75 6.01
C ASP A 68 13.97 -16.15 5.69
N LYS A 69 14.15 -16.47 4.41
CA LYS A 69 14.77 -17.73 3.99
C LYS A 69 16.26 -17.83 4.31
N ALA A 70 16.99 -16.72 4.28
CA ALA A 70 18.42 -16.69 4.61
C ALA A 70 18.66 -16.75 6.14
N GLY A 71 17.69 -16.33 6.94
CA GLY A 71 17.69 -16.46 8.40
C GLY A 71 17.49 -17.90 8.90
N GLU A 72 17.01 -18.80 8.04
CA GLU A 72 16.79 -20.22 8.33
C GLU A 72 17.95 -21.09 7.79
N ALA A 73 19.19 -20.72 8.15
CA ALA A 73 20.31 -21.64 8.04
C ALA A 73 20.16 -22.75 9.10
N PRO A 74 20.44 -24.03 8.79
CA PRO A 74 20.19 -25.12 9.71
C PRO A 74 21.09 -24.99 10.94
N VAL A 75 20.48 -24.68 12.09
CA VAL A 75 21.07 -24.91 13.41
C VAL A 75 20.95 -26.41 13.68
N ASP A 76 21.75 -27.22 13.00
CA ASP A 76 22.00 -28.59 13.43
C ASP A 76 23.33 -29.09 12.87
N GLN A 77 24.40 -28.72 13.57
CA GLN A 77 25.64 -29.46 13.52
C GLN A 77 26.36 -29.40 14.87
N VAL A 78 25.80 -30.08 15.86
CA VAL A 78 26.57 -30.55 17.03
C VAL A 78 26.00 -31.90 17.50
N ASN A 79 26.43 -33.01 16.88
CA ASN A 79 27.28 -34.06 17.48
C ASN A 79 27.30 -35.30 16.57
#